data_AF-A0A556RUY7-F1
#
_entry.id   AF-A0A556RUY7-F1
#
_cell.length_a   1.000
_cell.length_b   1.000
_cell.length_c   1.000
_cell.angle_alpha   90.00
_cell.angle_beta   90.00
_cell.angle_gamma   90.00
#
_symmetry.space_group_name_H-M   'P 1'
#
loop_
_entity.id
_entity.type
_entity.pdbx_description
1 polymer ?
#
loop_
_entity_poly.entity_id
_entity_poly.type
_entity_poly.pdbx_seq_one_letter_code
_entity_poly.pdbx_strand_id
1 'polypeptide(L)' 'MCLWKKLENRWVKNLPEAKTVYVKIEPLYEGTSLRPESFYITSSTDGETLSEHTFKNAPRGK' A
#
# COMPACT_ATOMS: atom_id res chain seq x y z
N MET A 1 10.27 -11.43 -4.03
CA MET A 1 9.45 -10.24 -4.35
C MET A 1 8.84 -9.70 -3.06
N CYS A 2 9.10 -8.44 -2.70
CA CYS A 2 8.53 -7.81 -1.49
C CYS A 2 7.01 -7.64 -1.63
N LEU A 3 6.30 -7.58 -0.49
CA LEU A 3 4.84 -7.46 -0.46
C LEU A 3 4.38 -6.15 -1.13
N TRP A 4 5.13 -5.06 -0.94
CA TRP A 4 4.88 -3.78 -1.60
C TRP A 4 4.85 -3.91 -3.12
N LYS A 5 5.87 -4.56 -3.70
CA LYS A 5 5.94 -4.73 -5.16
C LYS A 5 4.79 -5.56 -5.72
N LYS A 6 4.27 -6.54 -4.95
CA LYS A 6 3.09 -7.31 -5.35
C LYS A 6 1.83 -6.44 -5.40
N LEU A 7 1.70 -5.50 -4.47
CA LEU A 7 0.61 -4.52 -4.42
C LEU A 7 0.68 -3.58 -5.63
N GLU A 8 1.84 -2.99 -5.90
CA GLU A 8 2.06 -2.12 -7.07
C GLU A 8 1.73 -2.85 -8.37
N ASN A 9 2.18 -4.10 -8.51
CA ASN A 9 1.87 -4.91 -9.70
C ASN A 9 0.36 -5.18 -9.85
N ARG A 10 -0.40 -5.24 -8.75
CA ARG A 10 -1.88 -5.38 -8.82
C ARG A 10 -2.51 -4.10 -9.34
N TRP A 11 -2.07 -2.93 -8.88
CA TRP A 11 -2.55 -1.65 -9.39
C TRP A 11 -2.28 -1.49 -10.89
N VAL A 12 -1.06 -1.83 -11.34
CA VAL A 12 -0.67 -1.77 -12.76
C VAL A 12 -1.58 -2.62 -13.64
N LYS A 13 -2.07 -3.78 -13.15
CA LYS A 13 -3.00 -4.63 -13.91
C LYS A 13 -4.39 -4.03 -14.10
N ASN A 14 -4.80 -3.09 -13.25
CA ASN A 14 -6.12 -2.46 -13.32
C ASN A 14 -6.14 -1.20 -14.21
N LEU A 15 -4.98 -0.60 -14.50
CA LEU A 15 -4.87 0.59 -15.36
C LEU A 15 -5.26 0.40 -16.86
N PRO A 16 -4.97 -0.74 -17.52
CA PRO A 16 -5.29 -0.95 -18.93
C PRO A 16 -6.79 -0.92 -19.24
N GLU A 17 -7.65 -1.10 -18.24
CA GLU A 17 -9.10 -1.16 -18.39
C GLU A 17 -9.79 0.22 -18.25
N ALA A 18 -9.03 1.33 -18.32
CA ALA A 18 -9.52 2.69 -18.03
C ALA A 18 -10.10 2.87 -16.62
N LYS A 19 -9.79 1.95 -15.71
CA LYS A 19 -10.22 2.02 -14.30
C LYS A 19 -9.32 2.98 -13.54
N THR A 20 -9.94 3.84 -12.73
CA THR A 20 -9.20 4.72 -11.83
C THR A 20 -8.90 3.97 -10.54
N VAL A 21 -7.62 3.91 -10.18
CA VAL A 21 -7.17 3.35 -8.91
C VAL A 21 -6.91 4.50 -7.95
N TYR A 22 -7.74 4.62 -6.91
CA TYR A 22 -7.50 5.55 -5.81
C TYR A 22 -6.66 4.86 -4.74
N VAL A 23 -5.61 5.53 -4.28
CA VAL A 23 -4.74 4.98 -3.24
C VAL A 23 -4.55 6.02 -2.15
N LYS A 24 -4.84 5.64 -0.91
CA LYS A 24 -4.55 6.39 0.30
C LYS A 24 -3.46 5.64 1.06
N ILE A 25 -2.36 6.32 1.37
CA ILE A 25 -1.23 5.75 2.11
C ILE A 25 -1.04 6.61 3.35
N GLU A 26 -1.22 6.00 4.52
CA GLU A 26 -1.09 6.66 5.81
C GLU A 26 0.11 6.06 6.56
N PRO A 27 1.17 6.84 6.77
CA PRO A 27 2.30 6.40 7.59
C PRO A 27 1.88 6.38 9.06
N LEU A 28 2.16 5.26 9.73
CA LEU A 28 1.96 5.08 11.16
C LEU A 28 3.31 5.21 11.85
N TYR A 29 3.45 6.25 12.67
CA TYR A 29 4.64 6.51 13.46
C TYR A 29 4.44 6.01 14.89
N GLU A 30 5.47 5.36 15.43
CA GLU A 30 5.50 4.94 16.83
C GLU A 30 6.64 5.67 17.55
N GLY A 31 6.32 6.27 18.71
CA GLY A 31 7.27 7.00 19.53
C GLY A 31 7.82 8.27 18.86
N THR A 32 9.13 8.47 18.93
CA THR A 32 9.84 9.65 18.41
C THR A 32 10.61 9.37 17.11
N SER A 33 10.36 8.21 16.48
CA SER A 33 11.05 7.81 15.26
C SER A 33 10.68 8.73 14.09
N LEU A 34 11.69 9.20 13.35
CA LEU A 34 11.50 9.90 12.06
C LEU A 34 11.06 8.95 10.94
N ARG A 35 11.19 7.64 11.13
CA ARG A 35 10.70 6.62 10.21
C ARG A 35 9.37 6.06 10.71
N PRO A 36 8.34 5.95 9.85
CA PRO A 36 7.12 5.26 10.22
C PRO A 36 7.42 3.79 10.52
N GLU A 37 6.76 3.24 11.53
CA GLU A 37 6.82 1.83 11.90
C GLU A 37 6.06 0.97 10.89
N SER A 38 4.96 1.50 10.35
CA SER A 38 4.16 0.83 9.35
C SER A 38 3.45 1.80 8.41
N PHE A 39 2.91 1.29 7.32
CA PHE A 39 2.07 2.00 6.38
C PHE A 39 0.73 1.31 6.31
N TYR A 40 -0.33 2.06 6.55
CA TYR A 40 -1.68 1.62 6.28
C TYR A 40 -2.10 2.11 4.90
N ILE A 41 -2.44 1.19 4.02
CA ILE A 41 -2.77 1.47 2.62
C ILE A 41 -4.19 1.05 2.37
N THR A 42 -5.01 2.01 1.96
CA THR A 42 -6.36 1.74 1.47
C THR A 42 -6.35 2.05 -0.02
N SER A 43 -6.75 1.08 -0.84
CA SER A 43 -6.89 1.28 -2.28
C SER A 43 -8.31 0.98 -2.72
N SER A 44 -8.85 1.77 -3.65
CA SER A 44 -10.10 1.46 -4.34
C SER A 44 -9.91 1.45 -5.85
N THR A 45 -10.60 0.55 -6.53
CA THR A 45 -10.68 0.57 -7.99
C THR A 45 -12.12 0.93 -8.34
N ASP A 46 -12.30 2.06 -9.04
CA ASP A 46 -13.59 2.57 -9.50
C ASP A 46 -14.68 2.70 -8.41
N GLY A 47 -14.26 2.95 -7.15
CA GLY A 47 -15.18 3.09 -6.01
C GLY A 47 -15.75 1.77 -5.46
N GLU A 48 -15.55 0.62 -6.13
CA GLU A 48 -16.18 -0.64 -5.74
C GLU A 48 -15.33 -1.48 -4.79
N THR A 49 -14.02 -1.58 -5.03
CA THR A 49 -13.17 -2.54 -4.31
C THR A 49 -12.24 -1.86 -3.30
N LEU A 50 -12.69 -1.66 -2.06
CA LEU A 50 -11.82 -1.23 -0.96
C LEU A 50 -10.89 -2.39 -0.54
N SER A 51 -9.59 -2.19 -0.69
CA SER A 51 -8.54 -3.13 -0.32
C SER A 51 -7.60 -2.48 0.69
N GLU A 52 -7.64 -2.98 1.92
CA GLU A 52 -6.83 -2.52 3.05
C GLU A 52 -5.59 -3.41 3.22
N HIS A 53 -4.42 -2.79 3.36
CA HIS A 53 -3.17 -3.48 3.57
C HIS A 53 -2.32 -2.73 4.59
N THR A 54 -1.85 -3.42 5.63
CA THR A 54 -0.88 -2.89 6.58
C THR A 54 0.50 -3.45 6.28
N PHE A 55 1.46 -2.57 6.02
CA PHE A 55 2.85 -2.91 5.75
C PHE A 55 3.74 -2.44 6.89
N LYS A 56 4.27 -3.37 7.69
CA LYS A 56 5.33 -3.02 8.64
C LYS A 56 6.59 -2.62 7.89
N ASN A 57 7.14 -1.47 8.25
CA ASN A 57 8.43 -0.95 7.80
C ASN A 57 9.57 -1.65 8.56
N ALA A 58 9.57 -2.98 8.54
CA ALA A 58 10.65 -3.77 9.09
C ALA A 58 11.74 -3.89 8.01
N PRO A 59 13.01 -3.54 8.29
CA PRO A 59 14.10 -3.97 7.43
C PRO A 59 14.02 -5.50 7.35
N ARG A 60 13.97 -6.08 6.15
CA ARG A 60 14.19 -7.53 5.97
C ARG A 60 15.63 -7.84 6.39
N GLY A 61 15.88 -7.92 7.70
CA GLY A 61 16.97 -8.68 8.26
C GLY A 61 16.72 -10.15 7.94
N LYS A 62 17.76 -10.83 7.46
CA LYS A 62 17.80 -12.22 6.98
C LYS A 62 16.82 -13.17 7.66
#